data_AF-A0A2V6CLI1-F1
#
_entry.id   AF-A0A2V6CLI1-F1
#
_cell.length_a   1.000
_cell.length_b   1.000
_cell.length_c   1.000
_cell.angle_alpha   90.00
_cell.angle_beta   90.00
_cell.angle_gamma   90.00
#
_symmetry.space_group_name_H-M   'P 1'
#
loop_
_entity.id
_entity.type
_entity.pdbx_description
1 polymer ?
#
loop_
_entity_poly.entity_id
_entity_poly.type
_entity_poly.pdbx_seq_one_letter_code
_entity_poly.pdbx_strand_id
1 'polypeptide(L)'
;QHLIDEHFRRRNDVTLALRETGLATQIAFRDHRIADIAKRYGTAGNFDFANIAVWNRDIFERIPPQRKISFIPVLADWIGQGGKIGGLVLNEGKWFNISSRAEYLNVHRMIIRENWKPHYVKTREWPERVAKTAVVDPSAQLRGCTAVGMDCHVGANAMLEDTILWPESEIASQTRLEACIVRSQRKASGVHRNIDI
;
A
#
# COMPACT_ATOMS: atom_id res chain seq x y z
N GLN A 1 -13.86 8.94 -6.15
CA GLN A 1 -14.76 8.94 -4.98
C GLN A 1 -15.82 7.84 -5.04
N HIS A 2 -15.81 7.00 -6.08
CA HIS A 2 -16.87 6.04 -6.43
C HIS A 2 -17.30 5.06 -5.32
N LEU A 3 -16.38 4.58 -4.47
CA LEU A 3 -16.73 3.65 -3.38
C LEU A 3 -17.62 4.28 -2.31
N ILE A 4 -17.35 5.55 -1.97
CA ILE A 4 -18.13 6.32 -1.00
C ILE A 4 -19.50 6.65 -1.59
N ASP A 5 -19.54 7.07 -2.86
CA ASP A 5 -20.79 7.38 -3.56
C ASP A 5 -21.70 6.15 -3.64
N GLU A 6 -21.14 4.97 -3.98
CA GLU A 6 -21.89 3.72 -4.02
C GLU A 6 -22.45 3.34 -2.65
N HIS A 7 -21.66 3.51 -1.59
CA HIS A 7 -22.05 3.22 -0.22
C HIS A 7 -23.32 3.98 0.18
N PHE A 8 -23.32 5.31 -0.01
CA PHE A 8 -24.46 6.15 0.34
C PHE A 8 -25.65 5.97 -0.62
N ARG A 9 -25.40 5.88 -1.93
CA ARG A 9 -26.45 5.69 -2.94
C ARG A 9 -27.24 4.40 -2.73
N ARG A 10 -26.57 3.33 -2.32
CA ARG A 10 -27.20 2.02 -2.07
C ARG A 10 -27.67 1.82 -0.62
N ARG A 11 -27.41 2.80 0.26
CA ARG A 11 -27.73 2.76 1.69
C ARG A 11 -27.21 1.47 2.32
N ASN A 12 -25.94 1.19 2.06
CA ASN A 12 -25.26 0.01 2.57
C ASN A 12 -24.84 0.25 4.02
N ASP A 13 -24.79 -0.83 4.80
CA ASP A 13 -24.17 -0.81 6.13
C ASP A 13 -22.64 -0.80 6.01
N VAL A 14 -22.13 -1.58 5.05
CA VAL A 14 -20.72 -1.64 4.67
C VAL A 14 -20.63 -1.81 3.16
N THR A 15 -19.63 -1.20 2.52
CA THR A 15 -19.35 -1.37 1.09
C THR A 15 -17.90 -1.73 0.89
N LEU A 16 -17.66 -2.90 0.29
CA LEU A 16 -16.32 -3.42 0.02
C LEU A 16 -15.85 -2.99 -1.37
N ALA A 17 -14.59 -2.56 -1.49
CA ALA A 17 -13.91 -2.50 -2.77
C ALA A 17 -13.57 -3.92 -3.23
N LEU A 18 -14.01 -4.27 -4.44
CA LEU A 18 -13.86 -5.60 -5.02
C LEU A 18 -12.92 -5.56 -6.23
N ARG A 19 -12.24 -6.67 -6.51
CA ARG A 19 -11.34 -6.80 -7.66
C ARG A 19 -11.47 -8.16 -8.32
N GLU A 20 -11.07 -8.20 -9.59
CA GLU A 20 -10.89 -9.43 -10.35
C GLU A 20 -9.39 -9.70 -10.48
N THR A 21 -8.83 -10.42 -9.51
CA THR A 21 -7.40 -10.78 -9.52
C THR A 21 -7.16 -12.25 -9.83
N GLY A 22 -8.17 -13.10 -9.61
CA GLY A 22 -8.07 -14.55 -9.83
C GLY A 22 -7.26 -15.30 -8.76
N LEU A 23 -6.86 -14.62 -7.67
CA LEU A 23 -6.01 -15.20 -6.63
C LEU A 23 -6.81 -15.91 -5.53
N ALA A 24 -7.95 -15.33 -5.09
CA ALA A 24 -8.78 -15.92 -4.04
C ALA A 24 -10.19 -15.29 -4.04
N THR A 25 -11.04 -15.66 -5.01
CA THR A 25 -12.41 -15.13 -5.14
C THR A 25 -13.30 -15.61 -4.00
N GLN A 26 -13.20 -14.97 -2.85
CA GLN A 26 -13.92 -15.33 -1.63
C GLN A 26 -15.23 -14.55 -1.47
N ILE A 27 -15.42 -13.46 -2.21
CA ILE A 27 -16.62 -12.63 -2.12
C ILE A 27 -17.63 -13.07 -3.17
N ALA A 28 -18.81 -13.51 -2.74
CA ALA A 28 -19.94 -13.75 -3.63
C ALA A 28 -20.74 -12.46 -3.78
N PHE A 29 -20.59 -11.80 -4.92
CA PHE A 29 -21.23 -10.53 -5.21
C PHE A 29 -22.28 -10.68 -6.32
N ARG A 30 -23.53 -10.30 -6.04
CA ARG A 30 -24.70 -10.41 -6.92
C ARG A 30 -25.59 -9.18 -6.74
N ASP A 31 -26.10 -8.60 -7.81
CA ASP A 31 -27.10 -7.52 -7.76
C ASP A 31 -26.73 -6.37 -6.80
N HIS A 32 -25.45 -5.96 -6.82
CA HIS A 32 -24.89 -4.92 -5.94
C HIS A 32 -24.86 -5.26 -4.45
N ARG A 33 -25.02 -6.54 -4.09
CA ARG A 33 -24.99 -7.07 -2.72
C ARG A 33 -23.95 -8.18 -2.58
N ILE A 34 -23.35 -8.26 -1.41
CA ILE A 34 -22.53 -9.41 -1.03
C ILE A 34 -23.47 -10.45 -0.41
N ALA A 35 -23.62 -11.57 -1.11
CA ALA A 35 -24.49 -12.67 -0.73
C ALA A 35 -23.78 -13.65 0.21
N ASP A 36 -22.45 -13.75 0.13
CA ASP A 36 -21.66 -14.68 0.93
C ASP A 36 -20.18 -14.26 0.94
N ILE A 37 -19.47 -14.69 1.98
CA ILE A 37 -18.03 -14.52 2.12
C ILE A 37 -17.42 -15.87 2.50
N ALA A 38 -16.38 -16.28 1.77
CA ALA A 38 -15.66 -17.54 1.96
C ALA A 38 -16.56 -18.79 1.93
N LYS A 39 -17.64 -18.74 1.12
CA LYS A 39 -18.63 -19.82 0.96
C LYS A 39 -19.30 -20.24 2.28
N ARG A 40 -19.47 -19.33 3.24
CA ARG A 40 -20.07 -19.63 4.54
C ARG A 40 -21.51 -20.14 4.42
N TYR A 41 -22.26 -19.62 3.47
CA TYR A 41 -23.63 -20.00 3.15
C TYR A 41 -23.74 -20.81 1.85
N GLY A 42 -22.63 -21.38 1.39
CA GLY A 42 -22.58 -22.26 0.21
C GLY A 42 -22.52 -21.55 -1.14
N THR A 43 -22.48 -20.20 -1.18
CA THR A 43 -22.38 -19.47 -2.45
C THR A 43 -20.93 -19.25 -2.83
N ALA A 44 -20.55 -19.69 -4.04
CA ALA A 44 -19.20 -19.49 -4.54
C ALA A 44 -18.88 -18.01 -4.76
N GLY A 45 -17.72 -17.58 -4.24
CA GLY A 45 -17.20 -16.24 -4.49
C GLY A 45 -16.68 -16.08 -5.91
N ASN A 46 -16.78 -14.86 -6.43
CA ASN A 46 -16.41 -14.48 -7.78
C ASN A 46 -15.58 -13.19 -7.85
N PHE A 47 -15.32 -12.56 -6.70
CA PHE A 47 -14.42 -11.41 -6.59
C PHE A 47 -13.50 -11.54 -5.39
N ASP A 48 -12.37 -10.86 -5.48
CA ASP A 48 -11.43 -10.64 -4.38
C ASP A 48 -11.81 -9.38 -3.61
N PHE A 49 -11.60 -9.38 -2.31
CA PHE A 49 -11.73 -8.18 -1.49
C PHE A 49 -10.43 -7.38 -1.51
N ALA A 50 -10.51 -6.08 -1.83
CA ALA A 50 -9.34 -5.21 -1.98
C ALA A 50 -8.78 -4.67 -0.65
N ASN A 51 -9.30 -5.12 0.51
CA ASN A 51 -8.97 -4.60 1.84
C ASN A 51 -9.29 -3.11 2.06
N ILE A 52 -10.16 -2.53 1.21
CA ILE A 52 -10.67 -1.16 1.36
C ILE A 52 -12.19 -1.24 1.48
N ALA A 53 -12.76 -0.59 2.49
CA ALA A 53 -14.20 -0.59 2.72
C ALA A 53 -14.68 0.71 3.36
N VAL A 54 -15.93 1.06 3.11
CA VAL A 54 -16.66 2.17 3.75
C VAL A 54 -17.70 1.58 4.69
N TRP A 55 -17.78 2.10 5.91
CA TRP A 55 -18.59 1.54 7.00
C TRP A 55 -19.47 2.62 7.62
N ASN A 56 -20.74 2.27 7.89
CA ASN A 56 -21.54 3.02 8.85
C ASN A 56 -20.99 2.79 10.26
N ARG A 57 -21.02 3.85 11.07
CA ARG A 57 -20.46 3.84 12.42
C ARG A 57 -21.09 2.77 13.31
N ASP A 58 -22.40 2.59 13.22
CA ASP A 58 -23.17 1.70 14.09
C ASP A 58 -22.77 0.23 13.93
N ILE A 59 -22.15 -0.13 12.79
CA ILE A 59 -21.67 -1.50 12.54
C ILE A 59 -20.48 -1.86 13.45
N PHE A 60 -19.74 -0.87 13.95
CA PHE A 60 -18.64 -1.14 14.89
C PHE A 60 -19.13 -1.69 16.23
N GLU A 61 -20.38 -1.45 16.63
CA GLU A 61 -20.96 -2.00 17.86
C GLU A 61 -21.07 -3.54 17.83
N ARG A 62 -21.00 -4.13 16.63
CA ARG A 62 -21.00 -5.59 16.42
C ARG A 62 -19.63 -6.22 16.65
N ILE A 63 -18.57 -5.42 16.72
CA ILE A 63 -17.22 -5.91 16.99
C ILE A 63 -17.08 -6.06 18.52
N PRO A 64 -16.79 -7.27 19.04
CA PRO A 64 -16.64 -7.48 20.46
C PRO A 64 -15.57 -6.56 21.06
N PRO A 65 -15.86 -5.86 22.16
CA PRO A 65 -14.88 -4.98 22.79
C PRO A 65 -13.67 -5.80 23.27
N GLN A 66 -12.49 -5.19 23.19
CA GLN A 66 -11.23 -5.74 23.72
C GLN A 66 -10.82 -7.11 23.14
N ARG A 67 -11.29 -7.46 21.93
CA ARG A 67 -10.85 -8.69 21.23
C ARG A 67 -10.17 -8.36 19.92
N LYS A 68 -8.99 -8.97 19.69
CA LYS A 68 -8.34 -8.99 18.38
C LYS A 68 -8.99 -10.06 17.51
N ILE A 69 -9.86 -9.65 16.61
CA ILE A 69 -10.54 -10.54 15.65
C ILE A 69 -10.37 -10.04 14.22
N SER A 70 -10.53 -10.94 13.26
CA SER A 70 -10.87 -10.54 11.90
C SER A 70 -12.28 -9.97 11.87
N PHE A 71 -12.52 -8.91 11.10
CA PHE A 71 -13.86 -8.39 10.88
C PHE A 71 -14.65 -9.20 9.83
N ILE A 72 -13.98 -10.09 9.08
CA ILE A 72 -14.63 -10.91 8.04
C ILE A 72 -15.75 -11.78 8.62
N PRO A 73 -15.56 -12.50 9.75
CA PRO A 73 -16.66 -13.19 10.43
C PRO A 73 -17.83 -12.28 10.81
N VAL A 74 -17.57 -11.05 11.28
CA VAL A 74 -18.61 -10.08 11.65
C VAL A 74 -19.46 -9.69 10.43
N LEU A 75 -18.83 -9.47 9.28
CA LEU A 75 -19.53 -9.20 8.03
C LEU A 75 -20.34 -10.41 7.56
N ALA A 76 -19.77 -11.61 7.65
CA ALA A 76 -20.45 -12.84 7.26
C ALA A 76 -21.68 -13.11 8.15
N ASP A 77 -21.55 -12.94 9.48
CA ASP A 77 -22.68 -13.00 10.41
C ASP A 77 -23.75 -11.96 10.07
N TRP A 78 -23.32 -10.75 9.70
CA TRP A 78 -24.25 -9.67 9.37
C TRP A 78 -25.03 -9.96 8.07
N ILE A 79 -24.38 -10.55 7.06
CA ILE A 79 -25.06 -11.06 5.86
C ILE A 79 -26.17 -12.06 6.26
N GLY A 80 -25.86 -13.04 7.12
CA GLY A 80 -26.83 -14.03 7.58
C GLY A 80 -28.01 -13.44 8.39
N GLN A 81 -27.83 -12.26 8.97
CA GLN A 81 -28.87 -11.52 9.71
C GLN A 81 -29.66 -10.54 8.82
N GLY A 82 -29.42 -10.53 7.50
CA GLY A 82 -30.08 -9.63 6.55
C GLY A 82 -29.41 -8.25 6.41
N GLY A 83 -28.17 -8.12 6.88
CA GLY A 83 -27.36 -6.92 6.78
C GLY A 83 -27.08 -6.48 5.35
N LYS A 84 -27.02 -5.16 5.13
CA LYS A 84 -26.84 -4.57 3.80
C LYS A 84 -25.37 -4.40 3.46
N ILE A 85 -24.71 -5.51 3.17
CA ILE A 85 -23.33 -5.47 2.66
C ILE A 85 -23.34 -5.30 1.14
N GLY A 86 -22.73 -4.22 0.66
CA GLY A 86 -22.56 -3.95 -0.75
C GLY A 86 -21.12 -4.11 -1.20
N GLY A 87 -20.91 -3.96 -2.51
CA GLY A 87 -19.60 -4.01 -3.12
C GLY A 87 -19.53 -3.15 -4.37
N LEU A 88 -18.32 -2.71 -4.72
CA LEU A 88 -18.03 -2.02 -5.96
C LEU A 88 -16.75 -2.58 -6.56
N VAL A 89 -16.81 -3.04 -7.80
CA VAL A 89 -15.64 -3.55 -8.53
C VAL A 89 -14.78 -2.37 -8.98
N LEU A 90 -13.51 -2.35 -8.57
CA LEU A 90 -12.54 -1.29 -8.82
C LEU A 90 -11.26 -1.91 -9.39
N ASN A 91 -11.28 -2.17 -10.70
CA ASN A 91 -10.14 -2.78 -11.40
C ASN A 91 -9.17 -1.73 -11.95
N GLU A 92 -9.60 -0.49 -12.08
CA GLU A 92 -8.82 0.60 -12.62
C GLU A 92 -7.64 1.00 -11.72
N GLY A 93 -6.65 1.65 -12.35
CA GLY A 93 -5.44 2.11 -11.67
C GLY A 93 -4.43 0.99 -11.38
N LYS A 94 -3.40 1.34 -10.61
CA LYS A 94 -2.39 0.39 -10.15
C LYS A 94 -2.61 0.07 -8.68
N TRP A 95 -2.60 -1.21 -8.37
CA TRP A 95 -2.79 -1.74 -7.03
C TRP A 95 -1.53 -2.48 -6.60
N PHE A 96 -1.06 -2.18 -5.39
CA PHE A 96 0.13 -2.79 -4.84
C PHE A 96 -0.21 -3.37 -3.47
N ASN A 97 0.17 -4.62 -3.25
CA ASN A 97 0.30 -5.16 -1.91
C ASN A 97 1.77 -4.96 -1.51
N ILE A 98 2.03 -4.20 -0.46
CA ILE A 98 3.38 -3.89 0.00
C ILE A 98 3.59 -4.65 1.31
N SER A 99 3.90 -5.94 1.19
CA SER A 99 4.08 -6.85 2.32
C SER A 99 5.54 -7.30 2.50
N SER A 100 6.41 -6.94 1.56
CA SER A 100 7.82 -7.31 1.54
C SER A 100 8.71 -6.17 1.03
N ARG A 101 10.02 -6.26 1.32
CA ARG A 101 11.06 -5.36 0.79
C ARG A 101 11.05 -5.32 -0.74
N ALA A 102 10.91 -6.47 -1.39
CA ALA A 102 10.88 -6.56 -2.84
C ALA A 102 9.68 -5.80 -3.43
N GLU A 103 8.49 -5.95 -2.84
CA GLU A 103 7.29 -5.22 -3.25
C GLU A 103 7.44 -3.71 -3.02
N TYR A 104 8.03 -3.30 -1.89
CA TYR A 104 8.29 -1.89 -1.60
C TYR A 104 9.22 -1.26 -2.64
N LEU A 105 10.35 -1.91 -2.95
CA LEU A 105 11.27 -1.46 -4.01
C LEU A 105 10.63 -1.47 -5.39
N ASN A 106 9.77 -2.46 -5.68
CA ASN A 106 9.06 -2.52 -6.95
C ASN A 106 8.09 -1.34 -7.14
N VAL A 107 7.45 -0.85 -6.08
CA VAL A 107 6.65 0.38 -6.14
C VAL A 107 7.52 1.59 -6.50
N HIS A 108 8.71 1.72 -5.90
CA HIS A 108 9.65 2.79 -6.25
C HIS A 108 10.15 2.68 -7.69
N ARG A 109 10.47 1.47 -8.16
CA ARG A 109 10.81 1.23 -9.57
C ARG A 109 9.67 1.60 -10.49
N MET A 110 8.44 1.27 -10.12
CA MET A 110 7.25 1.59 -10.88
C MET A 110 7.04 3.11 -11.00
N ILE A 111 7.16 3.83 -9.89
CA ILE A 111 7.08 5.29 -9.86
C ILE A 111 8.13 5.93 -10.80
N ILE A 112 9.38 5.47 -10.73
CA ILE A 112 10.48 6.07 -11.48
C ILE A 112 10.53 5.63 -12.94
N ARG A 113 10.45 4.33 -13.21
CA ARG A 113 10.64 3.76 -14.56
C ARG A 113 9.42 3.99 -15.45
N GLU A 114 8.22 3.92 -14.88
CA GLU A 114 6.98 4.14 -15.65
C GLU A 114 6.43 5.55 -15.48
N ASN A 115 7.18 6.45 -14.83
CA ASN A 115 6.75 7.81 -14.47
C ASN A 115 5.34 7.82 -13.85
N TRP A 116 5.06 6.79 -13.03
CA TRP A 116 3.73 6.59 -12.50
C TRP A 116 3.46 7.55 -11.35
N LYS A 117 2.28 8.16 -11.36
CA LYS A 117 1.83 9.13 -10.37
C LYS A 117 0.39 8.81 -9.95
N PRO A 118 0.11 8.65 -8.64
CA PRO A 118 -1.27 8.53 -8.18
C PRO A 118 -2.07 9.78 -8.54
N HIS A 119 -3.29 9.62 -9.05
CA HIS A 119 -4.09 10.74 -9.57
C HIS A 119 -4.40 11.84 -8.53
N TYR A 120 -4.46 11.47 -7.25
CA TYR A 120 -4.70 12.40 -6.14
C TYR A 120 -3.47 13.24 -5.77
N VAL A 121 -2.25 12.84 -6.17
CA VAL A 121 -1.04 13.63 -5.93
C VAL A 121 -1.04 14.81 -6.90
N LYS A 122 -1.13 16.04 -6.39
CA LYS A 122 -1.13 17.27 -7.21
C LYS A 122 0.22 17.98 -7.24
N THR A 123 1.15 17.60 -6.36
CA THR A 123 2.51 18.15 -6.27
C THR A 123 3.24 18.08 -7.61
N ARG A 124 3.86 19.19 -8.01
CA ARG A 124 4.55 19.30 -9.31
C ARG A 124 5.88 18.54 -9.28
N GLU A 125 6.51 18.49 -8.11
CA GLU A 125 7.80 17.89 -7.82
C GLU A 125 7.75 16.36 -7.72
N TRP A 126 6.60 15.71 -8.03
CA TRP A 126 6.49 14.26 -7.98
C TRP A 126 7.18 13.57 -9.18
N PRO A 127 7.93 12.49 -8.94
CA PRO A 127 8.41 12.03 -7.63
C PRO A 127 9.61 12.85 -7.16
N GLU A 128 9.60 13.30 -5.91
CA GLU A 128 10.75 13.97 -5.31
C GLU A 128 11.79 12.91 -4.96
N ARG A 129 12.81 12.77 -5.81
CA ARG A 129 13.85 11.74 -5.64
C ARG A 129 14.83 12.06 -4.53
N VAL A 130 15.08 13.34 -4.28
CA VAL A 130 15.96 13.83 -3.22
C VAL A 130 15.22 14.95 -2.52
N ALA A 131 14.92 14.76 -1.24
CA ALA A 131 14.26 15.77 -0.44
C ALA A 131 15.08 17.06 -0.42
N LYS A 132 14.42 18.22 -0.48
CA LYS A 132 15.09 19.53 -0.47
C LYS A 132 16.03 19.78 0.71
N THR A 133 15.80 19.13 1.85
CA THR A 133 16.65 19.28 3.05
C THR A 133 17.76 18.23 3.13
N ALA A 134 17.80 17.26 2.22
CA ALA A 134 18.88 16.29 2.17
C ALA A 134 20.17 16.93 1.64
N VAL A 135 21.30 16.55 2.24
CA VAL A 135 22.63 16.96 1.81
C VAL A 135 23.30 15.79 1.12
N VAL A 136 23.41 15.87 -0.21
CA VAL A 136 24.09 14.87 -1.03
C VAL A 136 25.39 15.48 -1.56
N ASP A 137 26.51 14.86 -1.23
CA ASP A 137 27.81 15.29 -1.74
C ASP A 137 27.81 15.26 -3.29
N PRO A 138 28.35 16.29 -3.98
CA PRO A 138 28.34 16.35 -5.45
C PRO A 138 29.03 15.17 -6.16
N SER A 139 29.93 14.46 -5.47
CA SER A 139 30.63 13.28 -6.00
C SER A 139 29.86 11.97 -5.80
N ALA A 140 28.75 11.97 -5.05
CA ALA A 140 27.90 10.80 -4.86
C ALA A 140 27.07 10.48 -6.11
N GLN A 141 26.80 9.19 -6.33
CA GLN A 141 26.06 8.70 -7.48
C GLN A 141 24.76 8.03 -7.05
N LEU A 142 23.62 8.58 -7.51
CA LEU A 142 22.28 8.05 -7.25
C LEU A 142 21.71 7.43 -8.54
N ARG A 143 21.51 6.12 -8.55
CA ARG A 143 21.11 5.34 -9.73
C ARG A 143 19.79 4.60 -9.52
N GLY A 144 19.15 4.16 -10.60
CA GLY A 144 17.94 3.35 -10.53
C GLY A 144 16.78 4.08 -9.82
N CYS A 145 16.03 3.35 -8.99
CA CYS A 145 14.93 3.92 -8.20
C CYS A 145 15.36 4.56 -6.87
N THR A 146 16.65 4.91 -6.71
CA THR A 146 17.16 5.51 -5.48
C THR A 146 16.41 6.79 -5.12
N ALA A 147 15.99 6.86 -3.85
CA ALA A 147 15.27 7.98 -3.25
C ALA A 147 15.91 8.36 -1.90
N VAL A 148 16.03 9.67 -1.64
CA VAL A 148 16.68 10.24 -0.46
C VAL A 148 15.68 11.07 0.34
N GLY A 149 15.36 10.62 1.56
CA GLY A 149 14.42 11.28 2.46
C GLY A 149 14.96 12.58 3.06
N MET A 150 14.09 13.28 3.82
CA MET A 150 14.43 14.53 4.48
C MET A 150 15.64 14.38 5.40
N ASP A 151 16.49 15.41 5.44
CA ASP A 151 17.61 15.53 6.38
C ASP A 151 18.60 14.35 6.33
N CYS A 152 18.63 13.62 5.23
CA CYS A 152 19.65 12.60 5.00
C CYS A 152 20.99 13.24 4.62
N HIS A 153 22.08 12.59 4.98
CA HIS A 153 23.43 12.97 4.55
C HIS A 153 24.06 11.85 3.72
N VAL A 154 24.44 12.16 2.48
CA VAL A 154 25.14 11.21 1.60
C VAL A 154 26.57 11.71 1.36
N GLY A 155 27.54 10.99 1.90
CA GLY A 155 28.96 11.34 1.84
C GLY A 155 29.61 11.20 0.47
N ALA A 156 30.80 11.79 0.33
CA ALA A 156 31.56 11.85 -0.91
C ALA A 156 31.82 10.47 -1.53
N ASN A 157 31.71 10.38 -2.85
CA ASN A 157 31.94 9.17 -3.65
C ASN A 157 31.07 7.96 -3.26
N ALA A 158 29.97 8.16 -2.52
CA ALA A 158 29.01 7.10 -2.25
C ALA A 158 28.28 6.70 -3.54
N MET A 159 27.94 5.42 -3.68
CA MET A 159 27.22 4.88 -4.83
C MET A 159 25.96 4.16 -4.36
N LEU A 160 24.79 4.70 -4.70
CA LEU A 160 23.49 4.20 -4.26
C LEU A 160 22.66 3.78 -5.47
N GLU A 161 22.39 2.49 -5.59
CA GLU A 161 21.58 1.92 -6.68
C GLU A 161 20.34 1.22 -6.12
N ASP A 162 19.16 1.56 -6.66
CA ASP A 162 17.87 1.04 -6.19
C ASP A 162 17.72 1.10 -4.65
N THR A 163 18.26 2.15 -4.02
CA THR A 163 18.37 2.26 -2.57
C THR A 163 17.47 3.36 -2.01
N ILE A 164 16.71 3.05 -0.96
CA ILE A 164 15.78 4.00 -0.33
C ILE A 164 16.33 4.44 1.02
N LEU A 165 16.57 5.74 1.17
CA LEU A 165 17.00 6.35 2.42
C LEU A 165 15.80 6.98 3.11
N TRP A 166 15.47 6.50 4.30
CA TRP A 166 14.45 7.11 5.15
C TRP A 166 15.00 8.36 5.85
N PRO A 167 14.13 9.27 6.35
CA PRO A 167 14.57 10.54 6.91
C PRO A 167 15.66 10.41 7.97
N GLU A 168 16.59 11.37 8.00
CA GLU A 168 17.70 11.45 8.97
C GLU A 168 18.71 10.28 8.89
N SER A 169 18.79 9.57 7.76
CA SER A 169 19.81 8.53 7.58
C SER A 169 21.14 9.10 7.08
N GLU A 170 22.24 8.47 7.50
CA GLU A 170 23.61 8.90 7.16
C GLU A 170 24.34 7.84 6.35
N ILE A 171 24.86 8.21 5.20
CA ILE A 171 25.69 7.35 4.35
C ILE A 171 27.12 7.88 4.37
N ALA A 172 28.04 7.09 4.90
CA ALA A 172 29.46 7.46 4.93
C ALA A 172 30.06 7.58 3.52
N SER A 173 31.14 8.35 3.38
CA SER A 173 31.89 8.46 2.12
C SER A 173 32.33 7.08 1.59
N GLN A 174 32.41 6.93 0.26
CA GLN A 174 32.82 5.72 -0.45
C GLN A 174 31.95 4.47 -0.18
N THR A 175 30.79 4.63 0.46
CA THR A 175 29.83 3.55 0.70
C THR A 175 29.17 3.12 -0.60
N ARG A 176 28.92 1.82 -0.77
CA ARG A 176 28.18 1.26 -1.92
C ARG A 176 26.96 0.48 -1.43
N LEU A 177 25.76 0.94 -1.79
CA LEU A 177 24.51 0.28 -1.45
C LEU A 177 23.75 -0.09 -2.73
N GLU A 178 23.25 -1.32 -2.77
CA GLU A 178 22.49 -1.85 -3.91
C GLU A 178 21.22 -2.56 -3.40
N ALA A 179 20.05 -2.10 -3.85
CA ALA A 179 18.75 -2.64 -3.43
C ALA A 179 18.56 -2.65 -1.89
N CYS A 180 19.08 -1.62 -1.22
CA CYS A 180 19.03 -1.48 0.23
C CYS A 180 17.91 -0.53 0.69
N ILE A 181 17.47 -0.68 1.94
CA ILE A 181 16.67 0.32 2.64
C ILE A 181 17.44 0.74 3.88
N VAL A 182 17.77 2.02 4.01
CA VAL A 182 18.41 2.55 5.23
C VAL A 182 17.33 3.27 6.03
N ARG A 183 17.02 2.73 7.21
CA ARG A 183 15.95 3.26 8.05
C ARG A 183 16.36 4.58 8.70
N SER A 184 15.37 5.27 9.26
CA SER A 184 15.59 6.57 9.89
C SER A 184 16.64 6.52 10.99
N GLN A 185 17.48 7.56 11.05
CA GLN A 185 18.53 7.72 12.07
C GLN A 185 19.58 6.60 12.07
N ARG A 186 19.65 5.79 11.00
CA ARG A 186 20.68 4.78 10.82
C ARG A 186 21.83 5.31 9.99
N LYS A 187 23.02 4.81 10.31
CA LYS A 187 24.25 5.07 9.57
C LYS A 187 24.65 3.82 8.80
N ALA A 188 24.93 3.98 7.51
CA ALA A 188 25.48 2.93 6.67
C ALA A 188 26.91 3.27 6.24
N SER A 189 27.77 2.26 6.25
CA SER A 189 29.15 2.35 5.74
C SER A 189 29.57 1.01 5.12
N GLY A 190 30.51 1.05 4.17
CA GLY A 190 31.02 -0.15 3.50
C GLY A 190 30.20 -0.55 2.26
N VAL A 191 30.10 -1.85 1.98
CA VAL A 191 29.42 -2.39 0.80
C VAL A 191 28.29 -3.31 1.23
N HIS A 192 27.05 -2.98 0.85
CA HIS A 192 25.87 -3.76 1.22
C HIS A 192 24.94 -3.99 0.03
N ARG A 193 24.25 -5.12 0.02
CA ARG A 193 23.32 -5.50 -1.04
C ARG A 193 22.10 -6.21 -0.47
N ASN A 194 20.90 -5.84 -0.94
CA ASN A 194 19.65 -6.55 -0.63
C ASN A 194 19.30 -6.67 0.86
N ILE A 195 19.74 -5.71 1.68
CA ILE A 195 19.48 -5.69 3.13
C ILE A 195 18.81 -4.39 3.56
N ASP A 196 18.17 -4.46 4.72
CA ASP A 196 17.63 -3.30 5.43
C ASP A 196 18.55 -2.97 6.61
N ILE A 197 18.98 -1.71 6.70
CA ILE A 197 19.93 -1.19 7.70
C ILE A 197 19.17 -0.38 8.75
#